data_AF-D0NRU1-F1
#
_entry.id   AF-D0NRU1-F1
#
_cell.length_a   1.000
_cell.length_b   1.000
_cell.length_c   1.000
_cell.angle_alpha   90.00
_cell.angle_beta   90.00
_cell.angle_gamma   90.00
#
_symmetry.space_group_name_H-M   'P 1'
#
loop_
_entity.id
_entity.type
_entity.pdbx_description
1 polymer ?
#
loop_
_entity_poly.entity_id
_entity_poly.type
_entity_poly.pdbx_seq_one_letter_code
_entity_poly.pdbx_strand_id
1 'polypeptide(L)'
;MEWRGDALQIYFAHMKNDQGGDRPRDPRHIYANPLQPSICPIVALGIYWAVSNFGDGDLLFPGSNQYERFRKCWLRLLAQESVATELQRQGIVATELGTHFMRKGSATFCSSGRLVAWRCSKHLPPI
;
A
#
# COMPACT_ATOMS: atom_id res chain seq x y z
N MET A 1 -9.78 -11.53 9.61
CA MET A 1 -10.39 -10.37 8.92
C MET A 1 -11.88 -10.57 9.00
N GLU A 2 -12.65 -9.51 9.21
CA GLU A 2 -14.11 -9.61 9.32
C GLU A 2 -14.78 -8.36 8.77
N TRP A 3 -15.99 -8.50 8.25
CA TRP A 3 -16.79 -7.37 7.82
C TRP A 3 -17.61 -6.83 8.99
N ARG A 4 -17.55 -5.51 9.24
CA ARG A 4 -18.40 -4.84 10.22
C ARG A 4 -18.96 -3.54 9.66
N GLY A 5 -20.28 -3.40 9.68
CA GLY A 5 -20.95 -2.24 9.10
C GLY A 5 -20.67 -2.14 7.59
N ASP A 6 -20.02 -1.04 7.19
CA ASP A 6 -19.62 -0.72 5.82
C ASP A 6 -18.12 -0.91 5.54
N ALA A 7 -17.37 -1.53 6.47
CA ALA A 7 -15.92 -1.68 6.38
C ALA A 7 -15.45 -3.14 6.55
N LEU A 8 -14.38 -3.48 5.82
CA LEU A 8 -13.57 -4.66 6.11
C LEU A 8 -12.57 -4.32 7.22
N GLN A 9 -12.57 -5.10 8.28
CA GLN A 9 -11.65 -4.95 9.40
C GLN A 9 -10.48 -5.94 9.29
N ILE A 10 -9.26 -5.42 9.41
CA ILE A 10 -8.03 -6.21 9.51
C ILE A 10 -7.36 -5.98 10.87
N TYR A 11 -6.74 -7.03 11.40
CA TYR A 11 -6.07 -7.03 12.69
C TYR A 11 -4.59 -7.32 12.49
N PHE A 12 -3.75 -6.51 13.11
CA PHE A 12 -2.31 -6.76 13.15
C PHE A 12 -1.95 -7.44 14.46
N ALA A 13 -1.19 -8.53 14.39
CA ALA A 13 -0.72 -9.24 15.58
C ALA A 13 0.29 -8.41 16.39
N HIS A 14 1.10 -7.60 15.70
CA HIS A 14 2.11 -6.74 16.30
C HIS A 14 2.02 -5.33 15.72
N MET A 15 2.15 -4.32 16.57
CA MET A 15 2.23 -2.92 16.14
C MET A 15 3.48 -2.28 16.74
N LYS A 16 4.18 -1.43 15.96
CA LYS A 16 5.45 -0.84 16.39
C LYS A 16 5.33 -0.01 17.69
N ASN A 17 4.17 0.58 17.92
CA ASN A 17 3.83 1.37 19.10
C ASN A 17 3.28 0.54 20.27
N ASP A 18 3.23 -0.79 20.14
CA ASP A 18 2.79 -1.71 21.18
C ASP A 18 3.74 -2.93 21.23
N GLN A 19 4.94 -2.69 21.75
CA GLN A 19 5.96 -3.73 21.92
C GLN A 19 5.63 -4.68 23.08
N GLY A 20 4.79 -4.23 24.03
CA GLY A 20 4.32 -5.05 25.15
C GLY A 20 3.16 -5.98 24.79
N GLY A 21 2.36 -5.62 23.78
CA GLY A 21 1.23 -6.43 23.33
C GLY A 21 0.01 -6.37 24.24
N ASP A 22 0.02 -5.47 25.23
CA ASP A 22 -1.03 -5.30 26.23
C ASP A 22 -2.22 -4.50 25.71
N ARG A 23 -2.12 -3.87 24.53
CA ARG A 23 -3.22 -3.08 23.99
C ARG A 23 -4.22 -3.97 23.27
N PRO A 24 -5.53 -3.68 23.41
CA PRO A 24 -6.55 -4.27 22.55
C PRO A 24 -6.15 -4.12 21.08
N ARG A 25 -6.30 -5.19 20.30
CA ARG A 25 -5.99 -5.16 18.86
C ARG A 25 -7.00 -4.28 18.14
N ASP A 26 -6.69 -2.99 18.04
CA ASP A 26 -7.52 -2.04 17.31
C ASP A 26 -7.58 -2.41 15.82
N PRO A 27 -8.77 -2.71 15.27
CA PRO A 27 -8.90 -3.02 13.85
C PRO A 27 -8.49 -1.84 12.99
N ARG A 28 -7.90 -2.10 11.82
CA ARG A 28 -7.86 -1.12 10.74
C ARG A 28 -9.03 -1.35 9.80
N HIS A 29 -9.76 -0.28 9.54
CA HIS A 29 -10.92 -0.28 8.63
C HIS A 29 -10.47 -0.03 7.21
N ILE A 30 -10.96 -0.84 6.29
CA ILE A 30 -10.77 -0.71 4.85
C ILE A 30 -12.16 -0.53 4.24
N TYR A 31 -12.35 0.60 3.57
CA TYR A 31 -13.61 0.95 2.93
C TYR A 31 -13.54 0.69 1.43
N ALA A 32 -14.70 0.41 0.84
CA ALA A 32 -14.83 0.34 -0.60
C ALA A 32 -14.76 1.75 -1.22
N ASN A 33 -14.10 1.88 -2.37
CA ASN A 33 -14.15 3.06 -3.22
C ASN A 33 -14.87 2.72 -4.54
N PRO A 34 -16.21 2.79 -4.58
CA PRO A 34 -16.99 2.44 -5.77
C PRO A 34 -16.80 3.44 -6.92
N LEU A 35 -16.43 4.69 -6.62
CA LEU A 35 -16.20 5.72 -7.64
C LEU A 35 -14.92 5.50 -8.43
N GLN A 36 -13.93 4.84 -7.82
CA GLN A 36 -12.65 4.56 -8.47
C GLN A 36 -12.23 3.10 -8.21
N PRO A 37 -12.87 2.13 -8.90
CA PRO A 37 -12.63 0.70 -8.66
C PRO A 37 -11.18 0.26 -8.88
N SER A 38 -10.45 0.94 -9.78
CA SER A 38 -9.04 0.64 -10.09
C SER A 38 -8.08 0.85 -8.91
N ILE A 39 -8.46 1.67 -7.93
CA ILE A 39 -7.68 1.89 -6.70
C ILE A 39 -8.41 1.40 -5.44
N CYS A 40 -9.54 0.70 -5.61
CA CYS A 40 -10.35 0.21 -4.50
C CYS A 40 -9.74 -1.06 -3.89
N PRO A 41 -9.34 -1.04 -2.60
CA PRO A 41 -8.70 -2.19 -1.98
C PRO A 41 -9.65 -3.40 -1.86
N ILE A 42 -10.95 -3.18 -1.69
CA ILE A 42 -11.96 -4.26 -1.62
C ILE A 42 -12.10 -4.96 -2.97
N VAL A 43 -12.15 -4.19 -4.07
CA VAL A 43 -12.21 -4.75 -5.43
C VAL A 43 -10.91 -5.47 -5.76
N ALA A 44 -9.75 -4.88 -5.43
CA ALA A 44 -8.45 -5.51 -5.64
C ALA A 44 -8.34 -6.85 -4.89
N LEU A 45 -8.84 -6.93 -3.66
CA LEU A 45 -8.89 -8.18 -2.89
C LEU A 45 -9.84 -9.21 -3.53
N GLY A 46 -11.01 -8.78 -4.00
CA GLY A 46 -11.97 -9.65 -4.70
C GLY A 46 -11.40 -10.23 -6.00
N ILE A 47 -10.71 -9.41 -6.81
CA ILE A 47 -10.02 -9.88 -8.01
C ILE A 47 -8.93 -10.88 -7.62
N TYR A 48 -8.13 -10.56 -6.60
CA TYR A 48 -7.09 -11.46 -6.11
C TYR A 48 -7.66 -12.82 -5.72
N TRP A 49 -8.77 -12.86 -4.99
CA TRP A 49 -9.46 -14.12 -4.65
C TRP A 49 -9.98 -14.86 -5.87
N ALA A 50 -10.57 -14.16 -6.84
CA ALA A 50 -11.13 -14.79 -8.03
C ALA A 50 -10.05 -15.44 -8.94
N VAL A 51 -8.82 -14.93 -8.91
CA VAL A 51 -7.73 -15.43 -9.78
C VAL A 51 -6.66 -16.23 -9.05
N SER A 52 -6.74 -16.35 -7.72
CA SER A 52 -5.76 -17.07 -6.91
C SER A 52 -6.25 -18.46 -6.57
N ASN A 53 -5.35 -19.43 -6.62
CA ASN A 53 -5.59 -20.77 -6.08
C ASN A 53 -5.14 -20.81 -4.61
N PHE A 54 -6.09 -20.95 -3.69
CA PHE A 54 -5.80 -21.16 -2.28
C PHE A 54 -5.51 -22.65 -2.09
N GLY A 55 -4.28 -22.98 -1.70
CA GLY A 55 -3.96 -24.33 -1.22
C GLY A 55 -4.47 -24.53 0.20
N ASP A 56 -4.08 -25.64 0.83
CA ASP A 56 -4.53 -26.05 2.18
C ASP A 56 -4.01 -25.16 3.35
N GLY A 57 -3.49 -23.97 3.07
CA GLY A 57 -2.92 -23.09 4.09
C GLY A 57 -3.85 -21.94 4.48
N ASP A 58 -3.84 -21.56 5.75
CA ASP A 58 -4.63 -20.44 6.31
C ASP A 58 -4.10 -19.04 5.94
N LEU A 59 -3.15 -18.96 5.00
CA LEU A 59 -2.50 -17.71 4.62
C LEU A 59 -3.22 -17.04 3.45
N LEU A 60 -3.66 -15.80 3.64
CA LEU A 60 -4.23 -14.98 2.57
C LEU A 60 -3.26 -14.81 1.39
N PHE A 61 -1.97 -14.67 1.68
CA PHE A 61 -0.92 -14.60 0.67
C PHE A 61 0.00 -15.82 0.84
N PRO A 62 0.05 -16.74 -0.13
CA PRO A 62 0.85 -17.94 -0.01
C PRO A 62 2.36 -17.63 -0.04
N GLY A 63 3.14 -18.58 0.47
CA GLY A 63 4.59 -18.52 0.51
C GLY A 63 5.17 -17.68 1.65
N SER A 64 6.49 -17.64 1.72
CA SER A 64 7.26 -16.85 2.70
C SER A 64 7.78 -15.53 2.08
N ASN A 65 8.32 -14.66 2.93
CA ASN A 65 9.03 -13.45 2.52
C ASN A 65 8.20 -12.45 1.68
N GLN A 66 6.99 -12.14 2.15
CA GLN A 66 6.03 -11.26 1.48
C GLN A 66 6.59 -9.87 1.14
N TYR A 67 7.46 -9.34 2.00
CA TYR A 67 8.13 -8.06 1.77
C TYR A 67 8.99 -8.08 0.51
N GLU A 68 9.83 -9.10 0.33
CA GLU A 68 10.71 -9.18 -0.84
C GLU A 68 9.92 -9.43 -2.13
N ARG A 69 8.84 -10.22 -2.06
CA ARG A 69 7.92 -10.42 -3.19
C ARG A 69 7.29 -9.09 -3.63
N PHE A 70 6.76 -8.33 -2.67
CA PHE A 70 6.21 -7.00 -2.93
C PHE A 70 7.28 -6.08 -3.53
N ARG A 71 8.48 -6.04 -2.95
CA ARG A 71 9.60 -5.23 -3.43
C ARG A 71 9.95 -5.55 -4.89
N LYS A 72 10.04 -6.83 -5.26
CA LYS A 72 10.33 -7.25 -6.64
C LYS A 72 9.21 -6.85 -7.62
N CYS A 73 7.95 -7.03 -7.24
CA CYS A 73 6.82 -6.58 -8.06
C CYS A 73 6.84 -5.05 -8.24
N TRP A 74 7.11 -4.32 -7.17
CA TRP A 74 7.21 -2.86 -7.17
C TRP A 74 8.32 -2.37 -8.10
N LEU A 75 9.53 -2.92 -7.99
CA LEU A 75 10.64 -2.54 -8.87
C LEU A 75 10.35 -2.85 -10.34
N ARG A 76 9.67 -3.96 -10.63
CA ARG A 76 9.23 -4.28 -12.00
C ARG A 76 8.21 -3.27 -12.53
N LEU A 77 7.27 -2.84 -11.69
CA LEU A 77 6.27 -1.82 -12.06
C LEU A 77 6.95 -0.49 -12.40
N LEU A 78 7.89 -0.04 -11.56
CA LEU A 78 8.63 1.21 -11.81
C LEU A 78 9.50 1.17 -13.07
N ALA A 79 9.91 -0.03 -13.51
CA ALA A 79 10.69 -0.22 -14.72
C ALA A 79 9.83 -0.31 -16.00
N GLN A 80 8.50 -0.37 -15.91
CA GLN A 80 7.64 -0.33 -17.08
C GLN A 80 7.76 1.03 -17.77
N GLU A 81 7.88 1.04 -19.10
CA GLU A 81 8.11 2.25 -19.89
C GLU A 81 7.06 3.33 -19.62
N SER A 82 5.77 2.97 -19.66
CA SER A 82 4.67 3.90 -19.39
C SER A 82 4.73 4.54 -18.01
N VAL A 83 5.13 3.76 -16.99
CA VAL A 83 5.29 4.25 -15.62
C VAL A 83 6.52 5.14 -15.49
N ALA A 84 7.65 4.71 -16.06
CA ALA A 84 8.89 5.47 -16.04
C ALA A 84 8.74 6.83 -16.74
N THR A 85 8.07 6.87 -17.89
CA THR A 85 7.75 8.11 -18.62
C THR A 85 6.87 9.03 -17.77
N GLU A 86 5.86 8.51 -17.10
CA GLU A 86 4.99 9.32 -16.24
C GLU A 86 5.75 9.85 -15.00
N LEU A 87 6.61 9.04 -14.40
CA LEU A 87 7.47 9.47 -13.29
C LEU A 87 8.42 10.59 -13.74
N GLN A 88 9.04 10.45 -14.90
CA GLN A 88 9.88 11.49 -15.48
C GLN A 88 9.10 12.77 -15.76
N ARG A 89 7.88 12.67 -16.31
CA ARG A 89 6.97 13.80 -16.53
C ARG A 89 6.65 14.55 -15.24
N GLN A 90 6.54 13.83 -14.12
CA GLN A 90 6.30 14.39 -12.80
C GLN A 90 7.59 14.84 -12.07
N GLY A 91 8.77 14.62 -12.66
CA GLY A 91 10.06 14.95 -12.05
C GLY A 91 10.43 14.05 -10.87
N ILE A 92 9.90 12.82 -10.83
CA ILE A 92 10.11 11.85 -9.75
C ILE A 92 11.16 10.82 -10.20
N VAL A 93 12.19 10.62 -9.38
CA VAL A 93 13.21 9.60 -9.66
C VAL A 93 12.78 8.26 -9.03
N ALA A 94 12.72 7.20 -9.84
CA ALA A 94 12.26 5.87 -9.40
C ALA A 94 13.06 5.29 -8.21
N THR A 95 14.34 5.65 -8.07
CA THR A 95 15.18 5.21 -6.94
C THR A 95 14.75 5.83 -5.60
N GLU A 96 14.05 6.96 -5.62
CA GLU A 96 13.49 7.59 -4.42
C GLU A 96 12.19 6.91 -3.97
N LEU A 97 11.51 6.23 -4.90
CA LEU A 97 10.29 5.46 -4.66
C LEU A 97 10.60 4.08 -4.10
N GLY A 98 11.25 4.01 -2.94
CA GLY A 98 11.45 2.75 -2.22
C GLY A 98 10.15 2.20 -1.59
N THR A 99 10.14 0.92 -1.20
CA THR A 99 9.07 0.32 -0.38
C THR A 99 8.81 1.10 0.92
N HIS A 100 9.84 1.74 1.45
CA HIS A 100 9.77 2.62 2.60
C HIS A 100 9.02 3.94 2.32
N PHE A 101 9.13 4.48 1.10
CA PHE A 101 8.36 5.65 0.66
C PHE A 101 6.86 5.32 0.63
N MET A 102 6.47 4.19 0.02
CA MET A 102 5.07 3.74 0.00
C MET A 102 4.48 3.62 1.41
N ARG A 103 5.25 3.01 2.32
CA ARG A 103 4.83 2.78 3.71
C ARG A 103 4.66 4.06 4.53
N LYS A 104 5.43 5.12 4.25
CA LYS A 104 5.42 6.37 5.05
C LYS A 104 4.75 7.56 4.36
N GLY A 105 4.81 7.66 3.05
CA GLY A 105 4.22 8.75 2.27
C GLY A 105 2.79 8.44 1.87
N SER A 106 2.60 7.45 1.00
CA SER A 106 1.29 7.10 0.43
C SER A 106 0.29 6.63 1.49
N ALA A 107 0.69 5.73 2.39
CA ALA A 107 -0.20 5.26 3.46
C ALA A 107 -0.62 6.39 4.40
N THR A 108 0.28 7.33 4.72
CA THR A 108 -0.04 8.50 5.55
C THR A 108 -0.98 9.45 4.82
N PHE A 109 -0.79 9.67 3.52
CA PHE A 109 -1.70 10.49 2.70
C PHE A 109 -3.13 9.93 2.72
N CYS A 110 -3.29 8.64 2.38
CA CYS A 110 -4.60 7.98 2.36
C CYS A 110 -5.25 7.92 3.76
N SER A 111 -4.46 7.82 4.83
CA SER A 111 -4.97 7.76 6.20
C SER A 111 -5.23 9.15 6.82
N SER A 112 -4.73 10.24 6.22
CA SER A 112 -4.81 11.59 6.80
C SER A 112 -5.72 12.56 6.06
N GLY A 113 -6.39 12.12 4.99
CA GLY A 113 -7.46 12.88 4.32
C GLY A 113 -7.04 14.24 3.72
N ARG A 114 -5.75 14.48 3.49
CA ARG A 114 -5.25 15.78 3.02
C ARG A 114 -4.92 15.77 1.53
N LEU A 115 -5.66 16.54 0.75
CA LEU A 115 -5.42 16.82 -0.67
C LEU A 115 -4.44 17.99 -0.78
N VAL A 116 -3.13 17.70 -0.83
CA VAL A 116 -2.11 18.69 -1.21
C VAL A 116 -1.10 18.02 -2.15
N ALA A 117 -0.90 18.63 -3.32
CA ALA A 117 0.12 18.26 -4.29
C ALA A 117 1.51 18.39 -3.65
N TRP A 118 2.31 17.32 -3.63
CA TRP A 118 3.67 17.39 -3.10
C TRP A 118 4.68 17.61 -4.21
N ARG A 119 5.00 18.89 -4.40
CA ARG A 119 6.27 19.37 -4.92
C ARG A 119 7.38 18.86 -3.99
N CYS A 120 8.27 18.02 -4.50
CA CYS A 120 9.47 17.61 -3.77
C CYS A 120 10.44 18.81 -3.76
N SER A 121 10.38 19.63 -2.71
CA SER A 121 11.41 20.65 -2.48
C SER A 121 12.63 19.98 -1.84
N LYS A 122 13.63 19.63 -2.67
CA LYS A 122 15.03 19.61 -2.24
C LYS A 122 15.92 20.19 -3.33
N HIS A 123 16.53 21.33 -2.97
CA HIS A 123 17.64 22.04 -3.63
C HIS A 123 17.33 22.80 -4.93
N LEU A 124 17.01 24.10 -4.78
CA LEU A 124 17.50 25.11 -5.73
C LEU A 124 18.75 25.76 -5.11
N PRO A 125 19.84 25.96 -5.89
CA PRO A 125 20.98 26.75 -5.44
C PRO A 125 20.58 28.24 -5.32
N PRO A 126 21.21 29.00 -4.41
CA PRO A 126 20.97 30.44 -4.33
C PRO A 126 21.50 31.13 -5.60
N ILE A 127 20.77 32.14 -6.06
CA ILE A 127 21.22 33.13 -7.04
C ILE A 127 22.08 34.16 -6.29
#